data_AF-A0A3C1V7Q1-F1
#
_entry.id   AF-A0A3C1V7Q1-F1
#
_cell.length_a   1.000
_cell.length_b   1.000
_cell.length_c   1.000
_cell.angle_alpha   90.00
_cell.angle_beta   90.00
_cell.angle_gamma   90.00
#
_symmetry.space_group_name_H-M   'P 1'
#
loop_
_entity.id
_entity.type
_entity.pdbx_description
1 polymer ?
#
loop_
_entity_poly.entity_id
_entity_poly.type
_entity_poly.pdbx_seq_one_letter_code
_entity_poly.pdbx_strand_id
1 'polypeptide(L)'
;MKPLFLILSALLAAGVALGDPYVIAKGQAKRDVNQSNAQQGIAPAQPNQPAPPQAAPVDPVLAATLQNIASLRADFAALNNATGAKADSTQKVSLLNNLSAAAQGSKPASASVQKLAGHLTSAVLGKKILPAQQTKFARDIHAIFNSSHLSAAQQQMMFDDVKKILEGSGAATEDVAGVIADLKQIAGETK
;
A
#
# COMPACT_ATOMS: atom_id res chain seq x y z
N MET A 1 54.96 -36.16 -50.25
CA MET A 1 55.00 -35.45 -48.96
C MET A 1 54.74 -36.44 -47.84
N LYS A 2 55.74 -36.65 -46.96
CA LYS A 2 55.72 -37.45 -45.73
C LYS A 2 57.03 -37.13 -44.96
N PRO A 3 57.14 -37.42 -43.66
CA PRO A 3 56.93 -36.41 -42.63
C PRO A 3 58.09 -36.33 -41.61
N LEU A 4 57.85 -35.53 -40.57
CA LEU A 4 58.21 -35.81 -39.17
C LEU A 4 59.61 -35.42 -38.64
N PHE A 5 59.57 -34.38 -37.81
CA PHE A 5 60.16 -34.20 -36.46
C PHE A 5 61.39 -35.02 -36.03
N LEU A 6 62.38 -34.28 -35.53
CA LEU A 6 62.84 -34.19 -34.13
C LEU A 6 63.79 -32.96 -34.09
N ILE A 7 64.04 -32.19 -33.03
CA ILE A 7 64.73 -32.47 -31.75
C ILE A 7 64.57 -31.20 -30.87
N LEU A 8 64.70 -31.33 -29.55
CA LEU A 8 65.62 -30.57 -28.67
C LEU A 8 65.03 -29.70 -27.53
N SER A 9 65.47 -30.04 -26.33
CA SER A 9 65.23 -29.40 -25.03
C SER A 9 65.88 -28.01 -24.90
N ALA A 10 65.20 -27.07 -24.23
CA ALA A 10 65.85 -26.01 -23.45
C ALA A 10 64.91 -25.43 -22.37
N LEU A 11 65.51 -25.23 -21.19
CA LEU A 11 65.14 -24.49 -19.97
C LEU A 11 63.88 -23.62 -19.96
N LEU A 12 63.18 -23.57 -18.80
CA LEU A 12 62.77 -22.30 -18.20
C LEU A 12 62.54 -22.43 -16.68
N ALA A 13 63.13 -21.49 -15.93
CA ALA A 13 62.99 -21.30 -14.50
C ALA A 13 61.61 -20.75 -14.12
N ALA A 14 61.13 -21.05 -12.90
CA ALA A 14 60.06 -20.30 -12.25
C ALA A 14 60.32 -20.24 -10.74
N GLY A 15 60.25 -19.03 -10.20
CA GLY A 15 60.77 -18.66 -8.90
C GLY A 15 59.91 -19.10 -7.71
N VAL A 16 60.57 -19.23 -6.57
CA VAL A 16 59.95 -19.39 -5.27
C VAL A 16 59.32 -18.06 -4.85
N ALA A 17 57.99 -18.00 -4.87
CA ALA A 17 57.25 -16.93 -4.22
C ALA A 17 57.35 -17.15 -2.70
N LEU A 18 58.10 -16.30 -2.01
CA LEU A 18 58.14 -16.26 -0.55
C LEU A 18 56.78 -15.75 -0.04
N GLY A 19 55.85 -16.67 0.23
CA GLY A 19 54.62 -16.37 0.96
C GLY A 19 54.93 -16.08 2.42
N ASP A 20 54.26 -15.09 3.00
CA ASP A 20 54.38 -14.71 4.41
C ASP A 20 54.13 -15.95 5.30
N PRO A 21 55.13 -16.39 6.10
CA PRO A 21 55.01 -17.58 6.94
C PRO A 21 53.85 -17.49 7.92
N TYR A 22 53.41 -16.27 8.28
CA TYR A 22 52.25 -16.04 9.13
C TYR A 22 50.94 -16.50 8.48
N VAL A 23 50.76 -16.22 7.18
CA VAL A 23 49.56 -16.61 6.42
C VAL A 23 49.55 -18.12 6.18
N ILE A 24 50.72 -18.70 5.88
CA ILE A 24 50.87 -20.15 5.70
C ILE A 24 50.60 -20.89 7.01
N ALA A 25 51.14 -20.43 8.14
CA ALA A 25 50.91 -21.03 9.46
C ALA A 25 49.44 -20.96 9.88
N LYS A 26 48.78 -19.81 9.66
CA LYS A 26 47.34 -19.66 9.94
C LYS A 26 46.48 -20.58 9.06
N GLY A 27 46.88 -20.77 7.80
CA GLY A 27 46.23 -21.70 6.87
C GLY A 27 46.46 -23.17 7.24
N GLN A 28 47.60 -23.53 7.80
CA GLN A 28 47.91 -24.88 8.28
C GLN A 28 47.10 -25.21 9.54
N ALA A 29 47.13 -24.33 10.55
CA ALA A 29 46.40 -24.52 11.81
C ALA A 29 44.88 -24.68 11.59
N LYS A 30 44.31 -23.92 10.65
CA LYS A 30 42.88 -24.02 10.31
C LYS A 30 42.54 -25.37 9.63
N ARG A 31 43.46 -25.92 8.83
CA ARG A 31 43.28 -27.23 8.21
C ARG A 31 43.41 -28.36 9.23
N ASP A 32 44.37 -28.27 10.14
CA ASP A 32 44.59 -29.27 11.18
C ASP A 32 43.40 -29.35 12.15
N VAL A 33 42.83 -28.20 12.52
CA VAL A 33 41.61 -28.13 13.33
C VAL A 33 40.41 -28.73 12.60
N ASN A 34 40.22 -28.40 11.32
CA ASN A 34 39.12 -28.95 10.54
C ASN A 34 39.25 -30.47 10.34
N GLN A 35 40.46 -30.98 10.14
CA GLN A 35 40.73 -32.41 9.99
C GLN A 35 40.52 -33.16 11.32
N SER A 36 40.94 -32.57 12.44
CA SER A 36 40.69 -33.11 13.79
C SER A 36 39.19 -33.16 14.10
N ASN A 37 38.45 -32.09 13.80
CA ASN A 37 37.00 -32.03 14.02
C ASN A 37 36.24 -33.04 13.13
N ALA A 38 36.68 -33.24 11.89
CA ALA A 38 36.10 -34.24 10.98
C ALA A 38 36.33 -35.68 11.46
N GLN A 39 37.50 -35.99 12.04
CA GLN A 39 37.79 -37.30 12.63
C GLN A 39 37.02 -37.55 13.94
N GLN A 40 36.67 -36.49 14.66
CA GLN A 40 35.90 -36.55 15.90
C GLN A 40 34.37 -36.44 15.70
N GLY A 41 33.89 -36.38 14.45
CA GLY A 41 32.46 -36.30 14.12
C GLY A 41 31.77 -35.03 14.59
N ILE A 42 32.53 -33.97 14.88
CA ILE A 42 32.01 -32.71 15.41
C ILE A 42 31.55 -31.86 14.23
N ALA A 43 30.24 -31.76 14.01
CA ALA A 43 29.68 -30.88 12.99
C ALA A 43 29.98 -29.41 13.34
N PRO A 44 30.36 -28.56 12.36
CA PRO A 44 30.55 -27.14 12.62
C PRO A 44 29.24 -26.53 13.13
N ALA A 45 29.32 -25.76 14.21
CA ALA A 45 28.15 -25.10 14.80
C ALA A 45 27.45 -24.23 13.75
N GLN A 46 26.19 -24.55 13.45
CA GLN A 46 25.36 -23.76 12.57
C GLN A 46 25.03 -22.44 13.30
N PRO A 47 25.29 -21.26 12.71
CA PRO A 47 24.95 -20.01 13.38
C PRO A 47 23.43 -19.96 13.60
N ASN A 48 23.02 -19.82 14.87
CA ASN A 48 21.62 -19.55 15.22
C ASN A 48 21.16 -18.29 14.47
N GLN A 49 20.29 -18.45 13.47
CA GLN A 49 19.57 -17.30 12.91
C GLN A 49 18.62 -16.77 13.99
N PRO A 50 18.65 -15.47 14.31
CA PRO A 50 17.64 -14.85 15.14
C PRO A 50 16.26 -15.08 14.53
N ALA A 51 15.27 -15.44 15.36
CA ALA A 51 13.89 -15.50 14.92
C ALA A 51 13.48 -14.14 14.32
N PRO A 52 12.74 -14.11 13.19
CA PRO A 52 12.28 -12.85 12.62
C PRO A 52 11.43 -12.10 13.66
N PRO A 53 11.60 -10.78 13.81
CA PRO A 53 10.84 -10.00 14.76
C PRO A 53 9.35 -10.14 14.48
N GLN A 54 8.59 -10.47 15.53
CA GLN A 54 7.14 -10.59 15.47
C GLN A 54 6.56 -9.21 15.12
N ALA A 55 5.75 -9.14 14.04
CA ALA A 55 5.14 -7.88 13.62
C ALA A 55 4.28 -7.31 14.76
N ALA A 56 4.44 -6.01 15.03
CA ALA A 56 3.64 -5.33 16.03
C ALA A 56 2.13 -5.44 15.69
N PRO A 57 1.25 -5.53 16.69
CA PRO A 57 -0.19 -5.50 16.46
C PRO A 57 -0.58 -4.22 15.71
N VAL A 58 -1.36 -4.37 14.64
CA VAL A 58 -1.93 -3.21 13.92
C VAL A 58 -2.99 -2.57 14.80
N ASP A 59 -2.94 -1.25 14.96
CA ASP A 59 -3.98 -0.49 15.66
C ASP A 59 -5.36 -0.77 15.01
N PRO A 60 -6.35 -1.30 15.76
CA PRO A 60 -7.66 -1.65 15.21
C PRO A 60 -8.41 -0.45 14.62
N VAL A 61 -8.20 0.76 15.15
CA VAL A 61 -8.83 1.99 14.65
C VAL A 61 -8.26 2.35 13.28
N LEU A 62 -6.93 2.27 13.14
CA LEU A 62 -6.26 2.48 11.86
C LEU A 62 -6.69 1.42 10.83
N ALA A 63 -6.79 0.16 11.23
CA ALA A 63 -7.25 -0.91 10.36
C ALA A 63 -8.69 -0.67 9.86
N ALA A 64 -9.61 -0.28 10.75
CA ALA A 64 -10.99 0.07 10.39
C ALA A 64 -11.06 1.28 9.45
N THR A 65 -10.22 2.29 9.68
CA THR A 65 -10.08 3.48 8.82
C THR A 65 -9.69 3.09 7.40
N LEU A 66 -8.60 2.31 7.27
CA LEU A 66 -8.08 1.88 5.97
C LEU A 66 -9.09 0.99 5.24
N GLN A 67 -9.78 0.11 5.97
CA GLN A 67 -10.82 -0.73 5.40
C GLN A 67 -12.00 0.09 4.87
N ASN A 68 -12.49 1.07 5.63
CA ASN A 68 -13.61 1.90 5.17
C ASN A 68 -13.24 2.72 3.91
N ILE A 69 -12.05 3.33 3.90
CA ILE A 69 -11.54 4.06 2.73
C ILE A 69 -11.44 3.13 1.50
N ALA A 70 -10.94 1.90 1.70
CA ALA A 70 -10.85 0.91 0.62
C ALA A 70 -12.24 0.52 0.09
N SER A 71 -13.22 0.32 0.98
CA SER A 71 -14.60 0.01 0.61
C SER A 71 -15.27 1.15 -0.16
N LEU A 72 -15.18 2.39 0.32
CA LEU A 72 -15.70 3.57 -0.39
C LEU A 72 -15.06 3.71 -1.78
N ARG A 73 -13.74 3.51 -1.89
CA ARG A 73 -13.05 3.51 -3.17
C ARG A 73 -13.62 2.45 -4.12
N ALA A 74 -13.91 1.25 -3.62
CA ALA A 74 -14.50 0.18 -4.42
C ALA A 74 -15.93 0.55 -4.89
N ASP A 75 -16.75 1.16 -4.03
CA ASP A 75 -18.08 1.64 -4.42
C ASP A 75 -17.99 2.69 -5.54
N PHE A 76 -17.09 3.67 -5.41
CA PHE A 76 -16.90 4.68 -6.45
C PHE A 76 -16.35 4.10 -7.75
N ALA A 77 -15.50 3.07 -7.69
CA ALA A 77 -15.05 2.35 -8.87
C ALA A 77 -16.20 1.58 -9.53
N ALA A 78 -17.08 0.95 -8.76
CA ALA A 78 -18.24 0.24 -9.30
C ALA A 78 -19.21 1.20 -10.00
N LEU A 79 -19.51 2.36 -9.39
CA LEU A 79 -20.36 3.40 -9.96
C LEU A 79 -19.77 4.05 -11.22
N ASN A 80 -18.46 4.31 -11.20
CA ASN A 80 -17.73 4.87 -12.34
C ASN A 80 -17.79 3.91 -13.55
N ASN A 81 -17.58 2.61 -13.32
CA ASN A 81 -17.58 1.60 -14.37
C ASN A 81 -18.98 1.08 -14.73
N ALA A 82 -20.04 1.64 -14.17
CA ALA A 82 -21.40 1.25 -14.51
C ALA A 82 -21.69 1.57 -15.99
N THR A 83 -22.10 0.55 -16.74
CA THR A 83 -22.41 0.65 -18.17
C THR A 83 -23.87 1.04 -18.44
N GLY A 84 -24.71 1.04 -17.41
CA GLY A 84 -26.12 1.43 -17.47
C GLY A 84 -26.36 2.88 -17.08
N ALA A 85 -27.48 3.45 -17.55
CA ALA A 85 -27.91 4.81 -17.19
C ALA A 85 -28.35 4.97 -15.72
N LYS A 86 -28.32 3.88 -14.92
CA LYS A 86 -28.73 3.85 -13.51
C LYS A 86 -27.79 2.94 -12.73
N ALA A 87 -27.44 3.36 -11.51
CA ALA A 87 -26.80 2.48 -10.54
C ALA A 87 -27.74 1.34 -10.14
N ASP A 88 -27.20 0.12 -10.03
CA ASP A 88 -27.94 -1.02 -9.53
C ASP A 88 -28.23 -0.88 -8.02
N SER A 89 -29.19 -1.66 -7.51
CA SER A 89 -29.59 -1.58 -6.10
C SER A 89 -28.47 -1.99 -5.15
N THR A 90 -27.61 -2.92 -5.56
CA THR A 90 -26.50 -3.42 -4.75
C THR A 90 -25.41 -2.34 -4.59
N GLN A 91 -25.08 -1.60 -5.65
CA GLN A 91 -24.16 -0.47 -5.63
C GLN A 91 -24.64 0.62 -4.67
N LYS A 92 -25.93 0.98 -4.72
CA LYS A 92 -26.51 1.99 -3.84
C LYS A 92 -26.49 1.55 -2.37
N VAL A 93 -26.86 0.30 -2.10
CA VAL A 93 -26.85 -0.27 -0.74
C VAL A 93 -25.42 -0.37 -0.21
N SER A 94 -24.46 -0.81 -1.02
CA SER A 94 -23.05 -0.89 -0.65
C SER A 94 -22.50 0.48 -0.25
N LEU A 95 -22.70 1.49 -1.11
CA LEU A 95 -22.27 2.86 -0.82
C LEU A 95 -22.90 3.40 0.46
N LEU A 96 -24.22 3.23 0.65
CA LEU A 96 -24.91 3.67 1.85
C LEU A 96 -24.34 3.02 3.12
N ASN A 97 -24.10 1.71 3.09
CA ASN A 97 -23.56 0.98 4.22
C ASN A 97 -22.14 1.44 4.57
N ASN A 98 -21.29 1.62 3.56
CA ASN A 98 -19.92 2.06 3.77
C ASN A 98 -19.84 3.51 4.26
N LEU A 99 -20.71 4.41 3.78
CA LEU A 99 -20.83 5.77 4.33
C LEU A 99 -21.34 5.73 5.79
N SER A 100 -22.34 4.90 6.08
CA SER A 100 -22.89 4.76 7.44
C SER A 100 -21.87 4.21 8.45
N ALA A 101 -20.88 3.44 7.97
CA ALA A 101 -19.78 2.91 8.76
C ALA A 101 -18.56 3.84 8.84
N ALA A 102 -18.55 4.97 8.12
CA ALA A 102 -17.37 5.83 8.03
C ALA A 102 -17.08 6.61 9.32
N ALA A 103 -18.11 7.02 10.06
CA ALA A 103 -17.95 7.71 11.33
C ALA A 103 -17.49 6.75 12.44
N GLN A 104 -16.35 7.07 13.07
CA GLN A 104 -15.79 6.31 14.19
C GLN A 104 -16.17 6.90 15.56
N GLY A 105 -16.72 8.12 15.58
CA GLY A 105 -17.22 8.81 16.76
C GLY A 105 -18.72 9.12 16.68
N SER A 106 -19.08 10.38 16.92
CA SER A 106 -20.46 10.91 16.73
C SER A 106 -20.98 10.49 15.36
N LYS A 107 -22.13 9.81 15.33
CA LYS A 107 -22.72 9.33 14.08
C LYS A 107 -23.63 10.41 13.48
N PRO A 108 -23.52 10.70 12.17
CA PRO A 108 -24.47 11.58 11.50
C PRO A 108 -25.86 10.94 11.45
N ALA A 109 -26.88 11.76 11.23
CA ALA A 109 -28.25 11.28 11.09
C ALA A 109 -28.38 10.37 9.85
N SER A 110 -29.14 9.28 9.98
CA SER A 110 -29.34 8.32 8.88
C SER A 110 -29.88 8.98 7.61
N ALA A 111 -30.80 9.95 7.75
CA ALA A 111 -31.34 10.71 6.63
C ALA A 111 -30.27 11.55 5.90
N SER A 112 -29.30 12.11 6.63
CA SER A 112 -28.19 12.89 6.06
C SER A 112 -27.26 11.98 5.23
N VAL A 113 -26.94 10.80 5.74
CA VAL A 113 -26.14 9.81 5.02
C VAL A 113 -26.87 9.29 3.78
N GLN A 114 -28.17 9.05 3.86
CA GLN A 114 -28.99 8.63 2.71
C GLN A 114 -29.03 9.68 1.60
N LYS A 115 -29.17 10.97 1.95
CA LYS A 115 -29.09 12.08 0.98
C LYS A 115 -27.73 12.12 0.30
N LEU A 116 -26.65 12.07 1.08
CA LEU A 116 -25.29 12.05 0.55
C LEU A 116 -25.07 10.88 -0.41
N ALA A 117 -25.50 9.68 -0.03
CA ALA A 117 -25.39 8.49 -0.88
C ALA A 117 -26.13 8.67 -2.22
N GLY A 118 -27.30 9.31 -2.19
CA GLY A 118 -28.07 9.66 -3.38
C GLY A 118 -27.32 10.62 -4.30
N HIS A 119 -26.87 11.77 -3.77
CA HIS A 119 -26.13 12.76 -4.58
C HIS A 119 -24.78 12.22 -5.07
N LEU A 120 -24.04 11.46 -4.26
CA LEU A 120 -22.81 10.80 -4.69
C LEU A 120 -23.08 9.79 -5.81
N THR A 121 -24.18 9.03 -5.73
CA THR A 121 -24.56 8.12 -6.82
C THR A 121 -24.76 8.91 -8.12
N SER A 122 -25.55 9.98 -8.10
CA SER A 122 -25.77 10.83 -9.30
C SER A 122 -24.47 11.46 -9.82
N ALA A 123 -23.65 11.98 -8.92
CA ALA A 123 -22.40 12.67 -9.25
C ALA A 123 -21.31 11.75 -9.80
N VAL A 124 -21.30 10.46 -9.44
CA VAL A 124 -20.24 9.51 -9.80
C VAL A 124 -20.65 8.56 -10.91
N LEU A 125 -21.95 8.27 -11.08
CA LEU A 125 -22.44 7.27 -12.02
C LEU A 125 -21.99 7.54 -13.45
N GLY A 126 -21.24 6.59 -14.01
CA GLY A 126 -20.67 6.68 -15.35
C GLY A 126 -19.66 7.82 -15.54
N LYS A 127 -19.29 8.54 -14.46
CA LYS A 127 -18.28 9.60 -14.50
C LYS A 127 -16.92 8.96 -14.32
N LYS A 128 -16.05 9.15 -15.30
CA LYS A 128 -14.66 8.67 -15.30
C LYS A 128 -13.79 9.44 -14.32
N ILE A 129 -14.06 9.31 -13.02
CA ILE A 129 -13.12 9.74 -11.98
C ILE A 129 -11.82 8.99 -12.24
N LEU A 130 -10.75 9.73 -12.55
CA LEU A 130 -9.44 9.15 -12.84
C LEU A 130 -9.07 8.17 -11.71
N PRO A 131 -8.63 6.93 -12.00
CA PRO A 131 -8.27 5.95 -10.97
C PRO A 131 -7.30 6.50 -9.91
N ALA A 132 -6.44 7.44 -10.30
CA ALA A 132 -5.52 8.13 -9.39
C ALA A 132 -6.21 9.00 -8.32
N GLN A 133 -7.38 9.57 -8.62
CA GLN A 133 -8.12 10.46 -7.71
C GLN A 133 -9.12 9.73 -6.82
N GLN A 134 -9.52 8.49 -7.17
CA GLN A 134 -10.51 7.73 -6.40
C GLN A 134 -10.09 7.47 -4.95
N THR A 135 -8.81 7.16 -4.73
CA THR A 135 -8.29 6.97 -3.36
C THR A 135 -8.36 8.27 -2.56
N LYS A 136 -7.99 9.40 -3.17
CA LYS A 136 -8.04 10.72 -2.54
C LYS A 136 -9.49 11.10 -2.20
N PHE A 137 -10.40 10.91 -3.16
CA PHE A 137 -11.82 11.16 -2.98
C PHE A 137 -12.43 10.37 -1.82
N ALA A 138 -12.16 9.06 -1.75
CA ALA A 138 -12.63 8.21 -0.66
C ALA A 138 -12.05 8.62 0.70
N ARG A 139 -10.76 8.97 0.74
CA ARG A 139 -10.11 9.44 1.96
C ARG A 139 -10.69 10.77 2.44
N ASP A 140 -10.90 11.73 1.54
CA ASP A 140 -11.39 13.06 1.91
C ASP A 140 -12.86 12.97 2.41
N ILE A 141 -13.70 12.12 1.79
CA ILE A 141 -15.05 11.82 2.31
C ILE A 141 -14.97 11.17 3.71
N HIS A 142 -14.12 10.16 3.90
CA HIS A 142 -13.96 9.53 5.22
C HIS A 142 -13.49 10.53 6.29
N ALA A 143 -12.56 11.41 5.93
CA ALA A 143 -12.03 12.44 6.83
C ALA A 143 -13.12 13.45 7.24
N ILE A 144 -14.02 13.82 6.33
CA ILE A 144 -15.17 14.69 6.63
C ILE A 144 -16.12 14.04 7.66
N PHE A 145 -16.35 12.72 7.57
CA PHE A 145 -17.14 12.01 8.59
C PHE A 145 -16.50 12.02 9.99
N ASN A 146 -15.19 12.32 10.07
CA ASN A 146 -14.41 12.29 11.30
C ASN A 146 -13.72 13.65 11.57
N SER A 147 -14.30 14.77 11.09
CA SER A 147 -13.62 16.07 11.05
C SER A 147 -13.75 16.94 12.30
N SER A 148 -14.30 16.43 13.41
CA SER A 148 -14.53 17.20 14.65
C SER A 148 -13.26 17.88 15.20
N HIS A 149 -12.11 17.25 14.98
CA HIS A 149 -10.79 17.73 15.43
C HIS A 149 -10.10 18.66 14.42
N LEU A 150 -10.69 18.87 13.23
CA LEU A 150 -10.08 19.65 12.16
C LEU A 150 -10.52 21.11 12.23
N SER A 151 -9.59 22.01 11.92
CA SER A 151 -9.91 23.44 11.78
C SER A 151 -10.86 23.70 10.61
N ALA A 152 -11.57 24.83 10.66
CA ALA A 152 -12.45 25.25 9.57
C ALA A 152 -11.71 25.33 8.21
N ALA A 153 -10.46 25.77 8.20
CA ALA A 153 -9.64 25.82 6.99
C ALA A 153 -9.34 24.41 6.44
N GLN A 154 -9.03 23.45 7.31
CA GLN A 154 -8.82 22.05 6.92
C GLN A 154 -10.11 21.41 6.38
N GLN A 155 -11.25 21.69 7.03
CA GLN A 155 -12.56 21.24 6.54
C GLN A 155 -12.86 21.82 5.15
N GLN A 156 -12.62 23.12 4.96
CA GLN A 156 -12.83 23.77 3.67
C GLN A 156 -11.94 23.19 2.56
N MET A 157 -10.67 22.91 2.84
CA MET A 157 -9.77 22.27 1.87
C MET A 157 -10.31 20.91 1.39
N MET A 158 -10.86 20.09 2.28
CA MET A 158 -11.45 18.79 1.89
C MET A 158 -12.74 18.96 1.07
N PHE A 159 -13.60 19.95 1.39
CA PHE A 159 -14.77 20.25 0.56
C PHE A 159 -14.36 20.72 -0.84
N ASP A 160 -13.36 21.59 -0.94
CA ASP A 160 -12.84 22.10 -2.21
C ASP A 160 -12.23 20.97 -3.05
N ASP A 161 -11.52 20.06 -2.40
CA ASP A 161 -10.94 18.88 -3.03
C ASP A 161 -11.99 17.93 -3.60
N VAL A 162 -13.03 17.59 -2.81
CA VAL A 162 -14.17 16.79 -3.27
C VAL A 162 -14.85 17.47 -4.46
N LYS A 163 -15.12 18.77 -4.35
CA LYS A 163 -15.74 19.57 -5.41
C LYS A 163 -14.92 19.50 -6.70
N LYS A 164 -13.61 19.77 -6.60
CA LYS A 164 -12.69 19.75 -7.74
C LYS A 164 -12.60 18.39 -8.42
N ILE A 165 -12.61 17.30 -7.65
CA ILE A 165 -12.58 15.94 -8.20
C ILE A 165 -13.87 15.65 -8.98
N LEU A 166 -15.03 16.02 -8.44
CA LEU A 166 -16.31 15.79 -9.13
C LEU A 166 -16.48 16.69 -10.37
N GLU A 167 -16.12 17.96 -10.28
CA GLU A 167 -16.16 18.88 -11.44
C GLU A 167 -15.19 18.39 -12.53
N GLY A 168 -13.99 17.96 -12.14
CA GLY A 168 -13.00 17.40 -13.07
C GLY A 168 -13.41 16.07 -13.71
N SER A 169 -14.39 15.35 -13.15
CA SER A 169 -14.94 14.11 -13.73
C SER A 169 -16.14 14.35 -14.65
N GLY A 170 -16.61 15.61 -14.76
CA GLY A 170 -17.80 15.97 -15.54
C GLY A 170 -19.12 15.70 -14.82
N ALA A 171 -19.13 15.67 -13.49
CA ALA A 171 -20.38 15.68 -12.72
C ALA A 171 -21.18 16.97 -12.98
N ALA A 172 -22.51 16.88 -12.96
CA ALA A 172 -23.37 18.04 -13.13
C ALA A 172 -23.21 19.01 -11.95
N THR A 173 -23.25 20.31 -12.21
CA THR A 173 -23.03 21.34 -11.18
C THR A 173 -24.04 21.22 -10.03
N GLU A 174 -25.30 20.86 -10.32
CA GLU A 174 -26.31 20.66 -9.28
C GLU A 174 -25.97 19.45 -8.38
N ASP A 175 -25.51 18.34 -8.96
CA ASP A 175 -25.11 17.15 -8.22
C ASP A 175 -23.89 17.43 -7.33
N VAL A 176 -22.90 18.17 -7.84
CA VAL A 176 -21.72 18.61 -7.06
C VAL A 176 -22.16 19.48 -5.89
N ALA A 177 -23.03 20.46 -6.12
CA ALA A 177 -23.54 21.32 -5.08
C ALA A 177 -24.30 20.52 -4.00
N GLY A 178 -25.10 19.54 -4.40
CA GLY A 178 -25.79 18.61 -3.50
C GLY A 178 -24.81 17.81 -2.62
N VAL A 179 -23.77 17.21 -3.21
CA VAL A 179 -22.74 16.48 -2.46
C VAL A 179 -22.04 17.39 -1.43
N ILE A 180 -21.64 18.60 -1.82
CA ILE A 180 -20.95 19.51 -0.91
C ILE A 180 -21.86 20.02 0.21
N ALA A 181 -23.14 20.27 -0.06
CA ALA A 181 -24.12 20.65 0.95
C ALA A 181 -24.31 19.53 1.99
N ASP A 182 -24.48 18.29 1.54
CA ASP A 182 -24.66 17.13 2.43
C ASP A 182 -23.39 16.85 3.26
N LEU A 183 -22.20 16.96 2.67
CA LEU A 183 -20.94 16.80 3.40
C LEU A 183 -20.75 17.86 4.48
N LYS A 184 -21.14 19.12 4.21
CA LYS A 184 -21.12 20.18 5.22
C LYS A 184 -22.11 19.90 6.36
N GLN A 185 -23.29 19.38 6.03
CA GLN A 185 -24.27 18.99 7.03
C GLN A 185 -23.72 17.86 7.92
N ILE A 186 -23.17 16.80 7.31
CA ILE A 186 -22.57 15.67 8.05
C ILE A 186 -21.42 16.14 8.93
N ALA A 187 -20.52 16.98 8.43
CA ALA A 187 -19.43 17.56 9.23
C ALA A 187 -19.93 18.39 10.43
N GLY A 188 -21.16 18.92 10.37
CA GLY A 188 -21.82 19.60 11.48
C GLY A 188 -22.42 18.64 12.50
N GLU A 189 -22.85 17.45 12.07
CA GLU A 189 -23.45 16.41 12.91
C GLU A 189 -22.41 15.51 13.60
N THR A 190 -21.21 15.38 13.03
CA THR A 190 -20.12 14.53 13.55
C THR A 190 -19.10 15.28 14.41
N LYS A 191 -19.46 16.46 14.90
CA LYS A 191 -18.62 17.26 15.82
C LYS A 191 -18.54 16.63 17.21
#